data_AF-Q75U08-F1
#
_entry.id   AF-Q75U08-F1
#
_cell.length_a   1.000
_cell.length_b   1.000
_cell.length_c   1.000
_cell.angle_alpha   90.00
_cell.angle_beta   90.00
_cell.angle_gamma   90.00
#
_symmetry.space_group_name_H-M   'P 1'
#
loop_
_entity.id
_entity.type
_entity.pdbx_description
1 polymer ?
#
loop_
_entity_poly.entity_id
_entity_poly.type
_entity_poly.pdbx_seq_one_letter_code
_entity_poly.pdbx_strand_id
1 'polypeptide(L)'
;MMNKTVHELQDQFRQLRLAETAEELPQLLREAEKASWTYLEFLESITRYELAKREAKSLEKRMKWARFPFVKSLDEFELKGQNVLTARQLSQLRELSWLEQQYNLILLGPPGIGKTYIAIGLGLEAVYRGFHVYFATMGELVQLLKSEEYLNKSKVQLKRIRNADLVIIDDLMYMAMDQREANLFFHLINHLYERSSIILTSNKSPEEWGHLIGDQGITTAILDRLLHRVEVIHGGENEESHRMKNRKSIFSAEV
;
A
#
# COMPACT_ATOMS: atom_id res chain seq x y z
N MET A 1 25.40 47.62 6.21
CA MET A 1 25.15 46.26 6.75
C MET A 1 23.67 45.87 6.63
N MET A 2 23.06 45.97 5.44
CA MET A 2 21.63 45.64 5.24
C MET A 2 21.31 45.04 3.86
N ASN A 3 22.30 44.41 3.22
CA ASN A 3 22.11 43.56 2.03
C ASN A 3 22.64 42.14 2.33
N LYS A 4 22.29 41.60 3.49
CA LYS A 4 22.17 40.15 3.64
C LYS A 4 20.84 39.77 3.00
N THR A 5 20.87 39.86 1.68
CA THR A 5 19.71 39.85 0.78
C THR A 5 19.04 38.48 0.87
N VAL A 6 17.75 38.39 0.59
CA VAL A 6 16.92 37.17 0.65
C VAL A 6 17.66 35.87 0.29
N HIS A 7 18.58 35.90 -0.67
CA HIS A 7 19.51 34.81 -1.00
C HIS A 7 20.25 34.17 0.20
N GLU A 8 20.84 34.96 1.11
CA GLU A 8 21.53 34.40 2.29
C GLU A 8 20.55 33.64 3.19
N LEU A 9 19.33 34.17 3.32
CA LEU A 9 18.28 33.51 4.09
C LEU A 9 17.83 32.23 3.37
N GLN A 10 17.66 32.24 2.05
CA GLN A 10 17.38 31.02 1.27
C GLN A 10 18.47 29.96 1.48
N ASP A 11 19.74 30.33 1.51
CA ASP A 11 20.85 29.40 1.76
C ASP A 11 20.81 28.82 3.18
N GLN A 12 20.48 29.64 4.19
CA GLN A 12 20.26 29.17 5.56
C GLN A 12 19.08 28.19 5.64
N PHE A 13 17.96 28.50 4.99
CA PHE A 13 16.81 27.60 4.90
C PHE A 13 17.20 26.26 4.26
N ARG A 14 18.00 26.26 3.18
CA ARG A 14 18.53 25.03 2.57
C ARG A 14 19.40 24.22 3.54
N GLN A 15 20.29 24.87 4.29
CA GLN A 15 21.12 24.20 5.31
C GLN A 15 20.27 23.57 6.43
N LEU A 16 19.16 24.21 6.79
CA LEU A 16 18.17 23.70 7.74
C LEU A 16 17.21 22.66 7.15
N ARG A 17 17.43 22.24 5.89
CA ARG A 17 16.58 21.29 5.14
C ARG A 17 15.16 21.81 4.87
N LEU A 18 15.02 23.12 4.67
CA LEU A 18 13.79 23.82 4.30
C LEU A 18 13.87 24.28 2.83
N ALA A 19 14.26 23.36 1.93
CA ALA A 19 14.60 23.72 0.55
C ALA A 19 13.41 24.28 -0.24
N GLU A 20 12.22 23.72 -0.04
CA GLU A 20 10.98 24.19 -0.71
C GLU A 20 10.62 25.60 -0.24
N THR A 21 10.71 25.84 1.07
CA THR A 21 10.47 27.16 1.64
C THR A 21 11.53 28.17 1.20
N ALA A 22 12.79 27.75 1.06
CA ALA A 22 13.84 28.60 0.51
C ALA A 22 13.46 29.08 -0.89
N GLU A 23 12.95 28.19 -1.75
CA GLU A 23 12.53 28.57 -3.11
C GLU A 23 11.31 29.52 -3.10
N GLU A 24 10.33 29.28 -2.22
CA GLU A 24 9.10 30.09 -2.14
C GLU A 24 9.25 31.39 -1.34
N LEU A 25 10.34 31.55 -0.59
CA LEU A 25 10.56 32.67 0.32
C LEU A 25 10.29 34.07 -0.29
N PRO A 26 10.72 34.39 -1.54
CA PRO A 26 10.41 35.67 -2.16
C PRO A 26 8.90 35.91 -2.36
N GLN A 27 8.13 34.85 -2.64
CA GLN A 27 6.67 34.95 -2.78
C GLN A 27 6.00 35.15 -1.42
N LEU A 28 6.39 34.36 -0.41
CA LEU A 28 5.88 34.50 0.97
C LEU A 28 6.13 35.90 1.54
N LEU A 29 7.30 36.49 1.27
CA LEU A 29 7.62 37.87 1.68
C LEU A 29 6.71 38.90 1.01
N ARG A 30 6.44 38.75 -0.30
CA ARG A 30 5.52 39.65 -1.03
C ARG A 30 4.09 39.54 -0.53
N GLU A 31 3.64 38.32 -0.22
CA GLU A 31 2.30 38.09 0.34
C GLU A 31 2.16 38.69 1.74
N ALA A 32 3.17 38.51 2.59
CA ALA A 32 3.23 39.11 3.91
C ALA A 32 3.18 40.63 3.87
N GLU A 33 3.93 41.26 2.97
CA GLU A 33 3.94 42.71 2.79
C GLU A 33 2.57 43.21 2.30
N LYS A 34 2.01 42.57 1.27
CA LYS A 34 0.70 42.94 0.71
C LYS A 34 -0.44 42.80 1.72
N ALA A 35 -0.42 41.74 2.52
CA ALA A 35 -1.44 41.46 3.52
C ALA A 35 -1.16 42.12 4.88
N SER A 36 -0.02 42.82 5.03
CA SER A 36 0.43 43.41 6.29
C SER A 36 0.46 42.41 7.46
N TRP A 37 0.98 41.20 7.20
CA TRP A 37 1.08 40.16 8.22
C TRP A 37 1.95 40.60 9.42
N THR A 38 1.50 40.22 10.60
CA THR A 38 2.32 40.23 11.82
C THR A 38 3.46 39.22 11.70
N TYR A 39 4.49 39.36 12.55
CA TYR A 39 5.60 38.40 12.58
C TYR A 39 5.13 36.97 12.87
N LEU A 40 4.10 36.81 13.71
CA LEU A 40 3.56 35.50 14.04
C LEU A 40 2.87 34.87 12.82
N GLU A 41 2.03 35.64 12.12
CA GLU A 41 1.35 35.16 10.90
C GLU A 41 2.35 34.78 9.80
N PHE A 42 3.44 35.54 9.66
CA PHE A 42 4.48 35.20 8.69
C PHE A 42 5.22 33.91 9.05
N LEU A 43 5.60 33.71 10.32
CA LEU A 43 6.23 32.47 10.79
C LEU A 43 5.28 31.26 10.66
N GLU A 44 4.00 31.46 10.96
CA GLU A 44 2.99 30.42 10.78
C GLU A 44 2.84 30.05 9.30
N SER A 45 2.81 31.03 8.39
CA SER A 45 2.74 30.80 6.96
C SER A 45 3.95 30.01 6.43
N ILE A 46 5.16 30.42 6.83
CA ILE A 46 6.42 29.72 6.50
C ILE A 46 6.38 28.26 6.97
N THR A 47 6.05 28.03 8.23
CA THR A 47 6.08 26.68 8.82
C THR A 47 4.99 25.79 8.23
N ARG A 48 3.79 26.34 8.02
CA ARG A 48 2.68 25.64 7.36
C ARG A 48 3.03 25.25 5.92
N TYR A 49 3.67 26.14 5.17
CA TYR A 49 4.12 25.86 3.81
C TYR A 49 5.12 24.70 3.77
N GLU A 50 6.16 24.75 4.62
CA GLU A 50 7.14 23.66 4.68
C GLU A 50 6.51 22.33 5.07
N LEU A 51 5.65 22.33 6.10
CA LEU A 51 4.99 21.10 6.57
C LEU A 51 4.15 20.48 5.47
N ALA A 52 3.33 21.28 4.77
CA ALA A 52 2.51 20.82 3.65
C ALA A 52 3.38 20.24 2.52
N LYS A 53 4.51 20.88 2.19
CA LYS A 53 5.42 20.38 1.16
C LYS A 53 6.13 19.09 1.56
N ARG A 54 6.56 18.98 2.82
CA ARG A 54 7.16 17.75 3.36
C ARG A 54 6.17 16.60 3.36
N GLU A 55 4.93 16.86 3.76
CA GLU A 55 3.85 15.88 3.74
C GLU A 55 3.55 15.42 2.31
N ALA A 56 3.41 16.34 1.36
CA ALA A 56 3.19 16.03 -0.05
C ALA A 56 4.32 15.16 -0.65
N LYS A 57 5.59 15.50 -0.39
CA LYS A 57 6.75 14.70 -0.83
C LYS A 57 6.79 13.33 -0.15
N SER A 58 6.44 13.26 1.13
CA SER A 58 6.37 12.00 1.87
C SER A 58 5.28 11.09 1.30
N LEU A 59 4.10 11.65 1.02
CA LEU A 59 2.99 10.95 0.38
C LEU A 59 3.37 10.44 -1.02
N GLU A 60 3.93 11.29 -1.89
CA GLU A 60 4.39 10.91 -3.22
C GLU A 60 5.38 9.74 -3.16
N LYS A 61 6.32 9.81 -2.21
CA LYS A 61 7.31 8.77 -1.97
C LYS A 61 6.67 7.46 -1.50
N ARG A 62 5.75 7.50 -0.52
CA ARG A 62 5.01 6.32 -0.05
C ARG A 62 4.17 5.70 -1.17
N MET A 63 3.46 6.50 -1.94
CA MET A 63 2.68 6.07 -3.11
C MET A 63 3.56 5.35 -4.13
N LYS A 64 4.72 5.92 -4.48
CA LYS A 64 5.68 5.30 -5.40
C LYS A 64 6.25 3.99 -4.85
N TRP A 65 6.50 3.93 -3.54
CA TRP A 65 7.08 2.77 -2.89
C TRP A 65 6.08 1.64 -2.68
N ALA A 66 4.79 1.95 -2.61
CA ALA A 66 3.72 0.98 -2.45
C ALA A 66 3.51 0.08 -3.66
N ARG A 67 4.03 0.44 -4.85
CA ARG A 67 4.07 -0.44 -6.04
C ARG A 67 2.69 -0.92 -6.52
N PHE A 68 1.61 -0.17 -6.25
CA PHE A 68 0.28 -0.55 -6.73
C PHE A 68 0.27 -0.67 -8.27
N PRO A 69 -0.36 -1.72 -8.83
CA PRO A 69 -0.45 -1.91 -10.28
C PRO A 69 -1.37 -0.89 -10.94
N PHE A 70 -2.32 -0.34 -10.19
CA PHE A 70 -3.18 0.77 -10.56
C PHE A 70 -3.57 1.56 -9.31
N VAL A 71 -3.97 2.82 -9.50
CA VAL A 71 -4.45 3.68 -8.42
C VAL A 71 -5.93 3.93 -8.68
N LYS A 72 -6.78 3.27 -7.91
CA LYS A 72 -8.23 3.47 -7.93
C LYS A 72 -8.76 3.45 -6.50
N SER A 73 -9.48 4.51 -6.13
CA SER A 73 -10.02 4.66 -4.78
C SER A 73 -11.14 3.64 -4.51
N LEU A 74 -11.43 3.37 -3.24
CA LEU A 74 -12.59 2.53 -2.88
C LEU A 74 -13.93 3.17 -3.27
N ASP A 75 -13.97 4.47 -3.57
CA ASP A 75 -15.19 5.18 -4.00
C ASP A 75 -15.47 4.99 -5.50
N GLU A 76 -14.42 4.81 -6.31
CA GLU A 76 -14.54 4.40 -7.71
C GLU A 76 -14.99 2.93 -7.86
N PHE A 77 -14.92 2.15 -6.79
CA PHE A 77 -15.53 0.83 -6.75
C PHE A 77 -17.04 1.00 -6.59
N GLU A 78 -17.75 1.08 -7.72
CA GLU A 78 -19.20 0.91 -7.66
C GLU A 78 -19.50 -0.49 -7.11
N LEU A 79 -19.82 -0.58 -5.82
CA LEU A 79 -20.43 -1.74 -5.13
C LEU A 79 -21.81 -2.09 -5.71
N LYS A 80 -22.14 -1.68 -6.93
CA LYS A 80 -23.40 -1.95 -7.61
C LYS A 80 -23.38 -3.40 -8.12
N GLY A 81 -23.54 -4.33 -7.19
CA GLY A 81 -23.85 -5.74 -7.46
C GLY A 81 -22.73 -6.75 -7.23
N GLN A 82 -21.67 -6.41 -6.48
CA GLN A 82 -20.65 -7.35 -6.00
C GLN A 82 -20.55 -7.22 -4.48
N ASN A 83 -20.88 -8.31 -3.77
CA ASN A 83 -21.10 -8.39 -2.33
C ASN A 83 -19.89 -9.00 -1.60
N VAL A 84 -18.65 -8.73 -2.03
CA VAL A 84 -17.48 -9.16 -1.26
C VAL A 84 -17.48 -8.55 0.15
N LEU A 85 -17.96 -7.32 0.26
CA LEU A 85 -18.12 -6.61 1.52
C LEU A 85 -19.42 -5.84 1.55
N THR A 86 -20.11 -5.86 2.68
CA THR A 86 -21.20 -4.91 2.94
C THR A 86 -20.64 -3.49 3.08
N ALA A 87 -21.46 -2.48 2.81
CA ALA A 87 -21.04 -1.07 2.98
C ALA A 87 -20.55 -0.77 4.41
N ARG A 88 -21.16 -1.42 5.42
CA ARG A 88 -20.74 -1.31 6.82
C ARG A 88 -19.34 -1.88 7.05
N GLN A 89 -19.08 -3.10 6.58
CA GLN A 89 -17.75 -3.72 6.71
C GLN A 89 -16.70 -2.90 5.96
N LEU A 90 -17.01 -2.40 4.76
CA LEU A 90 -16.09 -1.54 4.03
C LEU A 90 -15.77 -0.25 4.80
N SER A 91 -16.78 0.40 5.37
CA SER A 91 -16.58 1.59 6.22
C SER A 91 -15.68 1.29 7.40
N GLN A 92 -15.89 0.17 8.09
CA GLN A 92 -15.06 -0.25 9.22
C GLN A 92 -13.61 -0.54 8.79
N LEU A 93 -13.39 -1.19 7.64
CA LEU A 93 -12.04 -1.45 7.14
C LEU A 93 -11.32 -0.16 6.71
N ARG A 94 -12.04 0.85 6.21
CA ARG A 94 -11.50 2.17 5.88
C ARG A 94 -10.99 2.95 7.10
N GLU A 95 -11.43 2.60 8.31
CA GLU A 95 -10.93 3.22 9.54
C GLU A 95 -9.51 2.79 9.89
N LEU A 96 -9.03 1.68 9.31
CA LEU A 96 -7.68 1.11 9.50
C LEU A 96 -7.34 0.71 10.94
N SER A 97 -8.29 0.66 11.87
CA SER A 97 -8.05 0.18 13.24
C SER A 97 -7.52 -1.25 13.26
N TRP A 98 -7.92 -2.09 12.30
CA TRP A 98 -7.40 -3.44 12.12
C TRP A 98 -5.89 -3.44 11.79
N LEU A 99 -5.40 -2.46 11.03
CA LEU A 99 -3.99 -2.30 10.68
C LEU A 99 -3.19 -1.89 11.91
N GLU A 100 -3.69 -0.91 12.68
CA GLU A 100 -3.06 -0.47 13.94
C GLU A 100 -2.99 -1.58 14.99
N GLN A 101 -3.98 -2.48 14.98
CA GLN A 101 -4.03 -3.67 15.84
C GLN A 101 -3.26 -4.88 15.27
N GLN A 102 -2.62 -4.71 14.10
CA GLN A 102 -1.85 -5.74 13.41
C GLN A 102 -2.66 -6.99 13.04
N TYR A 103 -3.93 -6.80 12.66
CA TYR A 103 -4.74 -7.85 12.05
C TYR A 103 -4.38 -8.02 10.57
N ASN A 104 -4.41 -9.26 10.11
CA ASN A 104 -4.35 -9.61 8.70
C ASN A 104 -5.76 -9.63 8.10
N LEU A 105 -5.84 -9.44 6.79
CA LEU A 105 -7.08 -9.65 6.02
C LEU A 105 -6.83 -10.72 4.96
N ILE A 106 -7.73 -11.69 4.84
CA ILE A 106 -7.71 -12.65 3.74
C ILE A 106 -8.97 -12.43 2.91
N LEU A 107 -8.79 -12.03 1.66
CA LEU A 107 -9.87 -11.88 0.69
C LEU A 107 -9.96 -13.16 -0.13
N LEU A 108 -11.07 -13.88 -0.01
CA LEU A 108 -11.34 -15.14 -0.69
C LEU A 108 -12.46 -14.99 -1.73
N GLY A 109 -12.41 -15.81 -2.78
CA GLY A 109 -13.51 -15.96 -3.75
C GLY A 109 -13.05 -16.06 -5.20
N PRO A 110 -13.97 -16.22 -6.17
CA PRO A 110 -13.61 -16.47 -7.57
C PRO A 110 -12.87 -15.29 -8.23
N PRO A 111 -12.21 -15.50 -9.38
CA PRO A 111 -11.55 -14.41 -10.12
C PRO A 111 -12.52 -13.32 -10.58
N GLY A 112 -12.10 -12.06 -10.42
CA GLY A 112 -12.82 -10.91 -10.99
C GLY A 112 -13.95 -10.33 -10.13
N ILE A 113 -14.10 -10.74 -8.87
CA ILE A 113 -15.05 -10.16 -7.89
C ILE A 113 -14.53 -8.90 -7.16
N GLY A 114 -13.32 -8.44 -7.47
CA GLY A 114 -12.77 -7.21 -6.88
C GLY A 114 -11.84 -7.37 -5.66
N LYS A 115 -11.40 -8.58 -5.30
CA LYS A 115 -10.44 -8.80 -4.19
C LYS A 115 -9.20 -7.89 -4.24
N THR A 116 -8.45 -7.96 -5.34
CA THR A 116 -7.27 -7.11 -5.59
C THR A 116 -7.60 -5.63 -5.52
N TYR A 117 -8.79 -5.24 -6.01
CA TYR A 117 -9.24 -3.86 -5.98
C TYR A 117 -9.44 -3.38 -4.54
N ILE A 118 -10.15 -4.16 -3.71
CA ILE A 118 -10.39 -3.84 -2.31
C ILE A 118 -9.05 -3.76 -1.57
N ALA A 119 -8.14 -4.72 -1.79
CA ALA A 119 -6.81 -4.70 -1.19
C ALA A 119 -6.05 -3.42 -1.54
N ILE A 120 -5.99 -3.05 -2.82
CA ILE A 120 -5.35 -1.82 -3.28
C ILE A 120 -6.02 -0.59 -2.68
N GLY A 121 -7.35 -0.54 -2.68
CA GLY A 121 -8.10 0.60 -2.14
C GLY A 121 -7.86 0.82 -0.65
N LEU A 122 -7.80 -0.25 0.15
CA LEU A 122 -7.40 -0.18 1.56
C LEU A 122 -5.93 0.23 1.71
N GLY A 123 -5.05 -0.27 0.83
CA GLY A 123 -3.66 0.15 0.79
C GLY A 123 -3.50 1.64 0.46
N LEU A 124 -4.32 2.19 -0.43
CA LEU A 124 -4.32 3.61 -0.77
C LEU A 124 -4.74 4.45 0.44
N GLU A 125 -5.83 4.07 1.11
CA GLU A 125 -6.27 4.72 2.36
C GLU A 125 -5.14 4.72 3.39
N ALA A 126 -4.46 3.58 3.56
CA ALA A 126 -3.31 3.46 4.46
C ALA A 126 -2.15 4.41 4.09
N VAL A 127 -1.82 4.53 2.80
CA VAL A 127 -0.79 5.47 2.35
C VAL A 127 -1.18 6.93 2.63
N TYR A 128 -2.46 7.30 2.42
CA TYR A 128 -2.97 8.63 2.74
C TYR A 128 -2.92 8.92 4.25
N ARG A 129 -3.14 7.91 5.10
CA ARG A 129 -2.98 8.03 6.56
C ARG A 129 -1.54 7.99 7.07
N GLY A 130 -0.57 7.86 6.17
CA GLY A 130 0.85 7.94 6.50
C GLY A 130 1.57 6.62 6.64
N PHE A 131 0.87 5.49 6.52
CA PHE A 131 1.44 4.15 6.61
C PHE A 131 2.28 3.78 5.38
N HIS A 132 3.33 3.00 5.60
CA HIS A 132 4.14 2.40 4.56
C HIS A 132 3.46 1.13 4.07
N VAL A 133 3.08 1.12 2.81
CA VAL A 133 2.45 -0.04 2.17
C VAL A 133 3.40 -0.63 1.14
N TYR A 134 3.31 -1.93 0.88
CA TYR A 134 3.96 -2.57 -0.26
C TYR A 134 3.02 -3.60 -0.90
N PHE A 135 2.81 -3.48 -2.21
CA PHE A 135 2.07 -4.45 -3.02
C PHE A 135 3.05 -5.34 -3.81
N ALA A 136 2.79 -6.64 -3.80
CA ALA A 136 3.41 -7.60 -4.72
C ALA A 136 2.41 -8.70 -5.08
N THR A 137 2.47 -9.21 -6.30
CA THR A 137 1.89 -10.53 -6.58
C THR A 137 2.74 -11.62 -5.92
N MET A 138 2.16 -12.78 -5.65
CA MET A 138 2.91 -13.90 -5.07
C MET A 138 4.07 -14.33 -5.98
N GLY A 139 3.85 -14.32 -7.29
CA GLY A 139 4.87 -14.56 -8.32
C GLY A 139 6.08 -13.64 -8.20
N GLU A 140 5.83 -12.32 -8.13
CA GLU A 140 6.90 -11.34 -7.95
C GLU A 140 7.61 -11.50 -6.61
N LEU A 141 6.87 -11.77 -5.54
CA LEU A 141 7.42 -11.92 -4.20
C LEU A 141 8.41 -13.10 -4.13
N VAL A 142 8.04 -14.25 -4.67
CA VAL A 142 8.95 -15.42 -4.73
C VAL A 142 10.20 -15.11 -5.54
N GLN A 143 10.08 -14.41 -6.68
CA GLN A 143 11.24 -13.99 -7.46
C GLN A 143 12.15 -13.03 -6.69
N LEU A 144 11.59 -12.09 -5.93
CA LEU A 144 12.36 -11.19 -5.07
C LEU A 144 13.12 -11.98 -3.99
N LEU A 145 12.43 -12.91 -3.31
CA LEU A 145 13.01 -13.75 -2.27
C LEU A 145 14.17 -14.61 -2.80
N LYS A 146 13.98 -15.30 -3.93
CA LYS A 146 15.03 -16.13 -4.54
C LYS A 146 16.26 -15.33 -4.93
N SER A 147 16.06 -14.08 -5.35
CA SER A 147 17.12 -13.22 -5.87
C SER A 147 17.72 -12.25 -4.86
N GLU A 148 17.33 -12.32 -3.58
CA GLU A 148 17.81 -11.43 -2.54
C GLU A 148 19.34 -11.45 -2.43
N GLU A 149 19.97 -12.63 -2.48
CA GLU A 149 21.41 -12.76 -2.23
C GLU A 149 22.26 -12.07 -3.30
N TYR A 150 21.84 -12.15 -4.58
CA TYR A 150 22.65 -11.75 -5.74
C TYR A 150 22.15 -10.51 -6.48
N LEU A 151 20.93 -10.03 -6.26
CA LEU A 151 20.41 -8.78 -6.86
C LEU A 151 20.19 -7.68 -5.82
N ASN A 152 20.94 -6.58 -5.94
CA ASN A 152 20.75 -5.38 -5.09
C ASN A 152 19.33 -4.81 -5.19
N LYS A 153 18.71 -4.88 -6.37
CA LYS A 153 17.32 -4.45 -6.57
C LYS A 153 16.34 -5.24 -5.69
N SER A 154 16.57 -6.54 -5.52
CA SER A 154 15.74 -7.41 -4.67
C SER A 154 15.99 -7.11 -3.19
N LYS A 155 17.24 -6.91 -2.76
CA LYS A 155 17.58 -6.47 -1.38
C LYS A 155 16.84 -5.19 -0.99
N VAL A 156 16.85 -4.18 -1.87
CA VAL A 156 16.18 -2.90 -1.61
C VAL A 156 14.67 -3.08 -1.50
N GLN A 157 14.06 -3.90 -2.36
CA GLN A 157 12.62 -4.14 -2.33
C GLN A 157 12.18 -4.96 -1.12
N LEU A 158 12.90 -6.03 -0.79
CA LEU A 158 12.62 -6.83 0.41
C LEU A 158 12.83 -6.05 1.70
N LYS A 159 13.82 -5.14 1.75
CA LYS A 159 13.96 -4.21 2.87
C LYS A 159 12.74 -3.29 3.01
N ARG A 160 12.12 -2.87 1.91
CA ARG A 160 10.87 -2.10 1.96
C ARG A 160 9.70 -2.93 2.44
N ILE A 161 9.56 -4.16 1.94
CA ILE A 161 8.52 -5.10 2.39
C ILE A 161 8.63 -5.34 3.91
N ARG A 162 9.83 -5.66 4.39
CA ARG A 162 10.11 -5.91 5.81
C ARG A 162 9.87 -4.71 6.73
N ASN A 163 9.95 -3.48 6.19
CA ASN A 163 9.73 -2.25 6.91
C ASN A 163 8.35 -1.63 6.65
N ALA A 164 7.46 -2.32 5.91
CA ALA A 164 6.13 -1.83 5.63
C ALA A 164 5.21 -2.08 6.83
N ASP A 165 4.29 -1.16 7.07
CA ASP A 165 3.22 -1.31 8.05
C ASP A 165 2.13 -2.27 7.49
N LEU A 166 1.95 -2.26 6.16
CA LEU A 166 1.02 -3.13 5.43
C LEU A 166 1.69 -3.79 4.22
N VAL A 167 1.60 -5.11 4.12
CA VAL A 167 2.05 -5.87 2.94
C VAL A 167 0.83 -6.50 2.26
N ILE A 168 0.62 -6.17 0.99
CA ILE A 168 -0.43 -6.79 0.17
C ILE A 168 0.23 -7.83 -0.73
N ILE A 169 -0.18 -9.08 -0.57
CA ILE A 169 0.26 -10.21 -1.38
C ILE A 169 -0.93 -10.69 -2.20
N ASP A 170 -0.92 -10.35 -3.47
CA ASP A 170 -2.00 -10.64 -4.41
C ASP A 170 -1.78 -11.98 -5.12
N ASP A 171 -2.88 -12.66 -5.44
CA ASP A 171 -2.91 -13.92 -6.18
C ASP A 171 -1.97 -14.98 -5.58
N LEU A 172 -2.25 -15.39 -4.33
CA LEU A 172 -1.53 -16.49 -3.66
C LEU A 172 -1.57 -17.81 -4.46
N MET A 173 -2.56 -17.92 -5.36
CA MET A 173 -2.65 -19.00 -6.31
C MET A 173 -1.96 -18.66 -7.61
N TYR A 174 -0.81 -19.28 -7.83
CA TYR A 174 -0.34 -19.77 -9.13
C TYR A 174 1.02 -20.49 -8.99
N MET A 175 1.56 -20.61 -7.77
CA MET A 175 2.85 -21.23 -7.54
C MET A 175 2.68 -22.49 -6.69
N ALA A 176 2.92 -23.65 -7.30
CA ALA A 176 3.49 -24.75 -6.55
C ALA A 176 4.89 -24.29 -6.14
N MET A 177 5.08 -24.02 -4.85
CA MET A 177 6.40 -23.62 -4.35
C MET A 177 7.28 -24.85 -4.21
N ASP A 178 8.53 -24.72 -4.61
CA ASP A 178 9.54 -25.68 -4.17
C ASP A 178 9.85 -25.51 -2.67
N GLN A 179 10.51 -26.48 -2.06
CA GLN A 179 10.81 -26.44 -0.62
C GLN A 179 11.69 -25.24 -0.23
N ARG A 180 12.56 -24.77 -1.13
CA ARG A 180 13.40 -23.58 -0.87
C ARG A 180 12.56 -22.31 -0.87
N GLU A 181 11.65 -22.18 -1.84
CA GLU A 181 10.71 -21.06 -1.95
C GLU A 181 9.78 -20.99 -0.72
N ALA A 182 9.25 -22.14 -0.28
CA ALA A 182 8.45 -22.25 0.93
C ALA A 182 9.22 -21.76 2.18
N ASN A 183 10.47 -22.19 2.34
CA ASN A 183 11.33 -21.74 3.45
C ASN A 183 11.60 -20.22 3.41
N LEU A 184 11.91 -19.67 2.24
CA LEU A 184 12.13 -18.23 2.07
C LEU A 184 10.87 -17.43 2.40
N PHE A 185 9.71 -17.90 1.95
CA PHE A 185 8.43 -17.26 2.24
C PHE A 185 8.09 -17.36 3.74
N PHE A 186 8.33 -18.51 4.37
CA PHE A 186 8.20 -18.67 5.82
C PHE A 186 9.05 -17.64 6.59
N HIS A 187 10.32 -17.47 6.22
CA HIS A 187 11.17 -16.48 6.87
C HIS A 187 10.65 -15.05 6.74
N LEU A 188 10.05 -14.71 5.59
CA LEU A 188 9.39 -13.42 5.42
C LEU A 188 8.16 -13.30 6.30
N ILE A 189 7.24 -14.27 6.29
CA ILE A 189 6.03 -14.25 7.12
C ILE A 189 6.39 -14.17 8.60
N ASN A 190 7.39 -14.94 9.04
CA ASN A 190 7.90 -14.89 10.41
C ASN A 190 8.51 -13.53 10.77
N HIS A 191 9.10 -12.82 9.81
CA HIS A 191 9.59 -11.46 10.03
C HIS A 191 8.45 -10.44 10.19
N LEU A 192 7.38 -10.58 9.39
CA LEU A 192 6.25 -9.67 9.37
C LEU A 192 5.27 -9.90 10.53
N TYR A 193 5.22 -11.12 11.07
CA TYR A 193 4.36 -11.51 12.18
C TYR A 193 4.50 -10.56 13.38
N GLU A 194 3.36 -10.01 13.85
CA GLU A 194 3.26 -8.99 14.92
C GLU A 194 4.06 -7.70 14.67
N ARG A 195 4.44 -7.42 13.41
CA ARG A 195 5.12 -6.18 13.00
C ARG A 195 4.39 -5.44 11.89
N SER A 196 3.78 -6.19 10.99
CA SER A 196 3.07 -5.67 9.82
C SER A 196 1.75 -6.41 9.67
N SER A 197 0.72 -5.70 9.22
CA SER A 197 -0.49 -6.33 8.73
C SER A 197 -0.27 -6.87 7.32
N ILE A 198 -0.96 -7.97 6.99
CA ILE A 198 -0.90 -8.58 5.67
C ILE A 198 -2.31 -8.65 5.07
N ILE A 199 -2.49 -8.18 3.84
CA ILE A 199 -3.66 -8.52 3.03
C ILE A 199 -3.26 -9.61 2.04
N LEU A 200 -3.97 -10.73 2.08
CA LEU A 200 -3.82 -11.81 1.11
C LEU A 200 -5.05 -11.87 0.21
N THR A 201 -4.86 -12.09 -1.09
CA THR A 201 -5.96 -12.44 -1.99
C THR A 201 -5.77 -13.86 -2.51
N SER A 202 -6.85 -14.64 -2.53
CA SER A 202 -6.84 -16.01 -3.01
C SER A 202 -8.21 -16.43 -3.54
N ASN A 203 -8.24 -17.41 -4.43
CA ASN A 203 -9.45 -18.08 -4.91
C ASN A 203 -9.68 -19.46 -4.27
N LYS A 204 -8.92 -19.81 -3.22
CA LYS A 204 -9.04 -21.08 -2.47
C LYS A 204 -8.90 -20.77 -1.00
N SER A 205 -9.56 -21.60 -0.23
CA SER A 205 -9.55 -21.57 1.22
C SER A 205 -8.14 -21.84 1.79
N PRO A 206 -7.81 -21.34 3.00
CA PRO A 206 -6.53 -21.60 3.67
C PRO A 206 -6.20 -23.09 3.82
N GLU A 207 -7.22 -23.94 3.98
CA GLU A 207 -7.10 -25.40 4.08
C GLU A 207 -6.45 -26.01 2.83
N GLU A 208 -6.72 -25.44 1.66
CA GLU A 208 -6.18 -25.91 0.38
C GLU A 208 -4.75 -25.42 0.11
N TRP A 209 -4.23 -24.47 0.90
CA TRP A 209 -2.86 -23.94 0.72
C TRP A 209 -1.79 -24.97 1.11
N GLY A 210 -2.13 -25.93 1.97
CA GLY A 210 -1.28 -27.07 2.31
C GLY A 210 -0.74 -27.83 1.09
N HIS A 211 -1.57 -27.97 0.06
CA HIS A 211 -1.17 -28.65 -1.18
C HIS A 211 -0.27 -27.81 -2.08
N LEU A 212 -0.20 -26.48 -1.88
CA LEU A 212 0.55 -25.56 -2.75
C LEU A 212 1.99 -25.35 -2.31
N ILE A 213 2.26 -25.47 -1.00
CA ILE A 213 3.57 -25.16 -0.39
C ILE A 213 4.50 -26.40 -0.34
N GLY A 214 3.97 -27.60 -0.63
CA GLY A 214 4.74 -28.83 -0.81
C GLY A 214 5.28 -29.48 0.47
N ASP A 215 5.55 -28.68 1.51
CA ASP A 215 5.99 -29.12 2.84
C ASP A 215 4.92 -28.83 3.91
N GLN A 216 4.33 -29.89 4.47
CA GLN A 216 3.22 -29.77 5.42
C GLN A 216 3.63 -29.07 6.73
N GLY A 217 4.86 -29.25 7.19
CA GLY A 217 5.37 -28.61 8.41
C GLY A 217 5.54 -27.11 8.23
N ILE A 218 6.19 -26.70 7.14
CA ILE A 218 6.38 -25.27 6.81
C ILE A 218 5.02 -24.60 6.57
N THR A 219 4.12 -25.27 5.85
CA THR A 219 2.76 -24.73 5.59
C THR A 219 2.03 -24.44 6.90
N THR A 220 2.04 -25.40 7.83
CA THR A 220 1.37 -25.25 9.13
C THR A 220 1.95 -24.05 9.89
N ALA A 221 3.27 -23.88 9.87
CA ALA A 221 3.94 -22.76 10.54
C ALA A 221 3.64 -21.40 9.89
N ILE A 222 3.46 -21.34 8.56
CA ILE A 222 3.04 -20.13 7.85
C ILE A 222 1.59 -19.79 8.20
N LEU A 223 0.68 -20.78 8.11
CA LEU A 223 -0.74 -20.60 8.38
C LEU A 223 -0.99 -20.18 9.83
N ASP A 224 -0.30 -20.79 10.80
CA ASP A 224 -0.37 -20.42 12.22
C ASP A 224 -0.14 -18.91 12.43
N ARG A 225 0.88 -18.34 11.80
CA ARG A 225 1.20 -16.90 11.89
C ARG A 225 0.21 -16.01 11.15
N LEU A 226 -0.22 -16.44 9.96
CA LEU A 226 -1.16 -15.67 9.14
C LEU A 226 -2.56 -15.64 9.74
N LEU A 227 -2.99 -16.74 10.35
CA LEU A 227 -4.36 -16.95 10.84
C LEU A 227 -4.52 -16.63 12.34
N HIS A 228 -3.46 -16.34 13.09
CA HIS A 228 -3.57 -15.99 14.50
C HIS A 228 -4.42 -14.73 14.75
N ARG A 229 -4.19 -13.66 13.97
CA ARG A 229 -5.00 -12.43 14.00
C ARG A 229 -5.44 -12.09 12.59
N VAL A 230 -6.59 -12.59 12.20
CA VAL A 230 -7.08 -12.44 10.82
C VAL A 230 -8.58 -12.23 10.78
N GLU A 231 -9.02 -11.42 9.84
CA GLU A 231 -10.40 -11.43 9.36
C GLU A 231 -10.43 -12.06 7.96
N VAL A 232 -11.25 -13.10 7.78
CA VAL A 232 -11.43 -13.78 6.50
C VAL A 232 -12.70 -13.29 5.85
N ILE A 233 -12.56 -12.64 4.70
CA ILE A 233 -13.65 -12.04 3.94
C ILE A 233 -13.91 -12.92 2.71
N HIS A 234 -15.09 -13.51 2.66
CA HIS A 234 -15.53 -14.35 1.56
C HIS A 234 -16.35 -13.54 0.55
N GLY A 235 -15.90 -13.51 -0.69
CA GLY A 235 -16.71 -13.07 -1.82
C GLY A 235 -17.76 -14.12 -2.17
N GLY A 236 -18.99 -13.68 -2.49
CA GLY A 236 -20.08 -14.58 -2.80
C GLY A 236 -19.77 -15.50 -3.98
N GLU A 237 -20.00 -16.81 -3.82
CA GLU A 237 -19.77 -17.82 -4.86
C GLU A 237 -20.66 -17.61 -6.11
N ASN A 238 -21.80 -16.92 -5.94
CA ASN A 238 -22.76 -16.60 -7.00
C ASN A 238 -22.52 -15.22 -7.65
N GLU A 239 -21.40 -14.57 -7.37
CA GLU A 239 -21.11 -13.25 -7.93
C GLU A 239 -20.45 -13.34 -9.31
N GLU A 240 -21.15 -12.80 -10.31
CA GLU A 240 -20.61 -12.68 -11.66
C GLU A 240 -19.37 -11.76 -11.69
N SER A 241 -18.31 -12.26 -12.35
CA SER A 241 -17.04 -11.55 -12.54
C SER A 241 -17.24 -10.17 -13.16
N HIS A 242 -16.69 -9.12 -12.52
CA HIS A 242 -16.72 -7.73 -13.00
C HIS A 242 -16.12 -7.63 -14.40
N ARG A 243 -15.05 -8.41 -14.64
CA ARG A 243 -14.34 -8.44 -15.91
C ARG A 243 -15.20 -9.02 -17.03
N MET A 244 -16.07 -9.99 -16.71
CA MET A 244 -17.01 -10.57 -17.67
C MET A 244 -18.18 -9.63 -17.96
N LYS A 245 -18.77 -9.01 -16.91
CA LYS A 245 -19.84 -8.01 -17.07
C LYS A 245 -19.40 -6.83 -17.94
N ASN A 246 -18.19 -6.34 -17.72
CA ASN A 246 -17.64 -5.18 -18.45
C ASN A 246 -16.79 -5.59 -19.66
N ARG A 247 -16.95 -6.81 -20.17
CA ARG A 247 -16.25 -7.28 -21.36
C ARG A 247 -16.74 -6.47 -22.57
N LYS A 248 -15.85 -5.65 -23.13
CA LYS A 248 -16.10 -4.99 -24.42
C LYS A 248 -15.62 -5.90 -25.55
N SER A 249 -16.50 -6.23 -26.49
CA SER A 249 -16.12 -6.91 -27.74
C SER A 249 -15.59 -5.88 -28.74
N ILE A 250 -14.49 -6.21 -29.42
CA ILE A 250 -13.94 -5.39 -30.51
C ILE A 250 -14.77 -5.57 -31.79
N PHE A 251 -15.48 -6.70 -31.91
CA PHE A 251 -16.41 -6.96 -33.00
C PHE A 251 -17.83 -6.66 -32.51
N SER A 252 -18.46 -5.63 -33.10
CA SER A 252 -19.91 -5.52 -33.12
C SER A 252 -20.44 -6.69 -33.95
N ALA A 253 -21.40 -7.45 -33.43
CA ALA A 253 -22.09 -8.44 -34.24
C ALA A 253 -22.68 -7.71 -35.46
N GLU A 254 -22.17 -8.02 -36.66
CA GLU A 254 -22.85 -7.65 -37.89
C GLU A 254 -24.19 -8.40 -37.87
N VAL A 255 -25.29 -7.64 -37.82
CA VAL A 255 -26.67 -8.13 -37.91
C VAL A 255 -27.00 -8.43 -39.36
#